data_AF-A0A832LV61-F1
#
_entry.id   AF-A0A832LV61-F1
#
_cell.length_a   1.000
_cell.length_b   1.000
_cell.length_c   1.000
_cell.angle_alpha   90.00
_cell.angle_beta   90.00
_cell.angle_gamma   90.00
#
_symmetry.space_group_name_H-M   'P 1'
#
loop_
_entity.id
_entity.type
_entity.pdbx_description
1 polymer ?
#
loop_
_entity_poly.entity_id
_entity_poly.type
_entity_poly.pdbx_seq_one_letter_code
_entity_poly.pdbx_strand_id
1 'polypeptide(L)'
;MQKWFTALLLIGCWTLTWAQNAPKAPTLPENVAKPEHDQITQAINLLSKGDFGEAEKLIKPTAIPPTIRIYGSWATIPIDLRETFRQAAIEAVQNWNRALGNNPRMEWTYDERAADVQIVFEEDVAEIT
;
A
#
# COMPACT_ATOMS: atom_id res chain seq x y z
N MET A 1 -41.47 12.88 -49.84
CA MET A 1 -40.67 11.66 -49.57
C MET A 1 -39.74 11.97 -48.42
N GLN A 2 -40.10 11.49 -47.24
CA GLN A 2 -39.82 12.11 -45.95
C GLN A 2 -39.61 10.96 -44.95
N LYS A 3 -38.51 10.20 -45.06
CA LYS A 3 -38.26 9.04 -44.18
C LYS A 3 -36.78 8.67 -43.93
N TRP A 4 -35.81 9.50 -44.32
CA TRP A 4 -34.38 9.08 -44.30
C TRP A 4 -33.41 10.02 -43.56
N PHE A 5 -33.91 10.88 -42.66
CA PHE A 5 -33.05 11.83 -41.92
C PHE A 5 -33.20 11.76 -40.39
N THR A 6 -33.85 10.72 -39.85
CA THR A 6 -34.11 10.57 -38.40
C THR A 6 -33.42 9.34 -37.78
N ALA A 7 -32.30 8.89 -38.35
CA ALA A 7 -31.57 7.71 -37.84
C ALA A 7 -30.13 7.99 -37.37
N LEU A 8 -29.69 9.26 -37.34
CA LEU A 8 -28.29 9.64 -37.04
C LEU A 8 -28.13 10.52 -35.81
N LEU A 9 -29.16 10.61 -34.96
CA LEU A 9 -29.19 11.50 -33.79
C LEU A 9 -29.55 10.76 -32.49
N LEU A 10 -29.14 9.48 -32.39
CA LEU A 10 -29.31 8.63 -31.20
C LEU A 10 -28.05 7.83 -30.85
N ILE A 11 -26.88 8.26 -31.32
CA ILE A 11 -25.57 7.69 -30.97
C ILE A 11 -24.72 8.76 -30.26
N GLY A 12 -25.30 9.36 -29.23
CA GLY A 12 -24.63 10.34 -28.38
C GLY A 12 -25.11 10.14 -26.96
N CYS A 13 -24.17 10.11 -26.00
CA CYS A 13 -24.38 9.98 -24.56
C CYS A 13 -24.64 8.58 -23.98
N TRP A 14 -23.69 7.65 -24.16
CA TRP A 14 -23.58 6.47 -23.26
C TRP A 14 -22.14 6.19 -22.78
N THR A 15 -21.22 7.16 -22.82
CA THR A 15 -19.82 6.93 -22.39
C THR A 15 -19.27 7.98 -21.43
N LEU A 16 -20.09 8.55 -20.54
CA LEU A 16 -19.62 9.54 -19.54
C LEU A 16 -19.82 9.13 -18.06
N THR A 17 -20.33 7.92 -17.78
CA THR A 17 -20.53 7.47 -16.39
C THR A 17 -19.31 6.83 -15.73
N TRP A 18 -18.23 6.57 -16.47
CA TRP A 18 -17.05 5.85 -15.96
C TRP A 18 -15.95 6.74 -15.33
N ALA A 19 -16.13 8.06 -15.27
CA ALA A 19 -15.14 8.96 -14.68
C ALA A 19 -15.49 9.45 -13.26
N GLN A 20 -16.71 9.23 -12.77
CA GLN A 20 -17.17 9.87 -11.52
C GLN A 20 -16.85 9.10 -10.24
N ASN A 21 -16.45 7.83 -10.34
CA ASN A 21 -16.05 7.03 -9.18
C ASN A 21 -14.62 6.53 -9.37
N ALA A 22 -13.67 7.45 -9.55
CA ALA A 22 -12.28 7.13 -9.26
C ALA A 22 -12.24 6.59 -7.81
N PRO A 23 -11.67 5.40 -7.55
CA PRO A 23 -11.61 4.86 -6.21
C PRO A 23 -10.94 5.91 -5.31
N LYS A 24 -11.71 6.45 -4.36
CA LYS A 24 -11.17 7.36 -3.36
C LYS A 24 -10.16 6.54 -2.57
N ALA A 25 -8.93 7.04 -2.51
CA ALA A 25 -7.91 6.45 -1.65
C ALA A 25 -8.52 6.25 -0.24
N PRO A 26 -8.33 5.08 0.38
CA PRO A 26 -8.81 4.83 1.73
C PRO A 26 -8.40 5.97 2.64
N THR A 27 -9.33 6.47 3.46
CA THR A 27 -8.98 7.44 4.49
C THR A 27 -8.02 6.77 5.45
N LEU A 28 -6.85 7.37 5.63
CA LEU A 28 -5.84 6.87 6.55
C LEU A 28 -6.45 6.67 7.95
N PRO A 29 -6.20 5.54 8.62
CA PRO A 29 -6.71 5.30 9.96
C PRO A 29 -6.22 6.39 10.94
N GLU A 30 -6.98 6.68 11.99
CA GLU A 30 -6.69 7.77 12.94
C GLU A 30 -5.33 7.63 13.65
N ASN A 31 -4.73 6.43 13.61
CA ASN A 31 -3.42 6.13 14.16
C ASN A 31 -2.24 6.52 13.24
N VAL A 32 -2.49 6.95 12.01
CA VAL A 32 -1.42 7.47 11.15
C VAL A 32 -0.98 8.79 11.74
N ALA A 33 0.32 8.93 12.01
CA ALA A 33 0.91 10.16 12.48
C ALA A 33 0.68 11.26 11.44
N LYS A 34 -0.44 11.98 11.54
CA LYS A 34 -0.80 13.15 10.70
C LYS A 34 0.40 14.08 10.46
N PRO A 35 1.26 14.37 11.46
CA PRO A 35 2.45 15.17 11.25
C PRO A 35 3.43 14.58 10.21
N GLU A 36 3.68 13.28 10.23
CA GLU A 36 4.55 12.61 9.24
C GLU A 36 3.94 12.65 7.85
N HIS A 37 2.63 12.37 7.74
CA HIS A 37 1.93 12.44 6.47
C HIS A 37 2.01 13.86 5.85
N ASP A 38 1.78 14.89 6.66
CA ASP A 38 1.82 16.28 6.21
C ASP A 38 3.25 16.70 5.84
N GLN A 39 4.26 16.26 6.59
CA GLN A 39 5.68 16.45 6.26
C GLN A 39 6.05 15.80 4.93
N ILE A 40 5.64 14.55 4.69
CA ILE A 40 5.88 13.83 3.44
C ILE A 40 5.19 14.54 2.28
N THR A 41 3.94 14.98 2.47
CA THR A 41 3.18 15.73 1.46
C THR A 41 3.90 17.04 1.09
N GLN A 42 4.42 17.75 2.08
CA GLN A 42 5.19 18.97 1.86
C GLN A 42 6.53 18.70 1.15
N ALA A 43 7.22 17.63 1.52
CA ALA A 43 8.46 17.21 0.85
C ALA A 43 8.22 16.87 -0.62
N ILE A 44 7.16 16.14 -0.95
CA ILE A 44 6.77 15.83 -2.34
C ILE A 44 6.53 17.12 -3.14
N ASN A 45 5.83 18.09 -2.56
CA ASN A 45 5.58 19.38 -3.22
C ASN A 45 6.89 20.15 -3.49
N LEU A 46 7.87 20.11 -2.58
CA LEU A 46 9.18 20.74 -2.78
C LEU A 46 10.00 20.02 -3.85
N LEU A 47 9.99 18.68 -3.85
CA LEU A 47 10.64 17.87 -4.89
C LEU A 47 10.07 18.17 -6.28
N SER A 48 8.74 18.33 -6.39
CA SER A 48 8.09 18.69 -7.66
C SER A 48 8.52 20.05 -8.21
N LYS A 49 9.02 20.93 -7.34
CA LYS A 49 9.52 22.27 -7.68
C LYS A 49 11.05 22.31 -7.89
N GLY A 50 11.74 21.18 -7.65
CA GLY A 50 13.20 21.09 -7.70
C GLY A 50 13.92 21.62 -6.45
N ASP A 51 13.18 21.92 -5.37
CA ASP A 51 13.73 22.43 -4.11
C ASP A 51 14.25 21.29 -3.21
N PHE A 52 15.26 20.57 -3.69
CA PHE A 52 15.79 19.36 -3.03
C PHE A 52 16.33 19.61 -1.62
N GLY A 53 16.96 20.76 -1.37
CA GLY A 53 17.55 21.08 -0.06
C GLY A 53 16.51 21.27 1.05
N GLU A 54 15.37 21.90 0.73
CA GLU A 54 14.27 22.05 1.69
C GLU A 54 13.48 20.75 1.85
N ALA A 55 13.32 19.97 0.76
CA ALA A 55 12.74 18.63 0.85
C ALA A 55 13.57 17.70 1.76
N GLU A 56 14.90 17.74 1.64
CA GLU A 56 15.81 16.95 2.48
C GLU A 56 15.68 17.28 3.97
N LYS A 57 15.47 18.56 4.32
CA LYS A 57 15.26 19.00 5.72
C LYS A 57 13.95 18.50 6.31
N LEU A 58 12.93 18.24 5.49
CA LEU A 58 11.66 17.67 5.94
C LEU A 58 11.73 16.15 6.11
N ILE A 59 12.58 15.48 5.33
CA ILE A 59 12.72 14.01 5.36
C ILE A 59 13.73 13.55 6.43
N LYS A 60 14.86 14.27 6.61
CA LYS A 60 15.89 13.90 7.59
C LYS A 60 15.40 13.71 9.03
N PRO A 61 14.46 14.52 9.55
CA PRO A 61 13.92 14.36 10.89
C PRO A 61 13.01 13.15 11.06
N THR A 62 12.53 12.55 9.96
CA THR A 62 11.75 11.30 10.02
C THR A 62 12.70 10.18 10.42
N ALA A 63 12.78 9.94 11.73
CA ALA A 63 13.66 8.94 12.29
C ALA A 63 13.20 7.55 11.84
N ILE A 64 13.88 6.97 10.86
CA ILE A 64 13.67 5.58 10.50
C ILE A 64 14.17 4.75 11.70
N PRO A 65 13.32 3.93 12.33
CA PRO A 65 13.76 3.10 13.44
C PRO A 65 14.86 2.15 12.97
N PRO A 66 15.92 1.93 13.76
CA PRO A 66 17.05 1.08 13.34
C PRO A 66 16.63 -0.37 13.08
N THR A 67 15.55 -0.81 13.72
CA THR A 67 14.97 -2.14 13.57
C THR A 67 13.47 -2.02 13.31
N ILE A 68 12.98 -2.78 12.35
CA ILE A 68 11.55 -3.01 12.10
C ILE A 68 11.24 -4.46 12.48
N ARG A 69 10.30 -4.66 13.41
CA ARG A 69 9.86 -5.97 13.87
C ARG A 69 8.73 -6.50 13.00
N ILE A 70 8.90 -7.71 12.48
CA ILE A 70 7.96 -8.35 11.57
C ILE A 70 7.31 -9.54 12.27
N TYR A 71 5.97 -9.59 12.23
CA TYR A 71 5.19 -10.74 12.67
C TYR A 71 4.42 -11.33 11.49
N GLY A 72 4.40 -12.67 11.39
CA GLY A 72 3.60 -13.38 10.40
C GLY A 72 2.34 -13.95 11.04
N SER A 73 1.16 -13.58 10.53
CA SER A 73 -0.11 -14.15 10.97
C SER A 73 -0.42 -15.42 10.17
N TRP A 74 -0.13 -16.58 10.75
CA TRP A 74 -0.32 -17.88 10.10
C TRP A 74 -1.71 -18.48 10.33
N ALA A 75 -2.60 -17.77 11.03
CA ALA A 75 -3.87 -18.29 11.51
C ALA A 75 -4.78 -18.80 10.37
N THR A 76 -4.76 -18.07 9.25
CA THR A 76 -5.56 -18.35 8.05
C THR A 76 -4.96 -19.45 7.16
N ILE A 77 -3.73 -19.90 7.43
CA ILE A 77 -3.04 -20.90 6.60
C ILE A 77 -3.32 -22.33 7.12
N PRO A 78 -3.71 -23.27 6.25
CA PRO A 78 -3.79 -24.70 6.56
C PRO A 78 -2.48 -25.24 7.16
N ILE A 79 -2.59 -26.09 8.19
CA ILE A 79 -1.44 -26.55 9.00
C ILE A 79 -0.33 -27.17 8.15
N ASP A 80 -0.72 -27.95 7.14
CA ASP A 80 0.15 -28.63 6.18
C ASP A 80 0.92 -27.68 5.26
N LEU A 81 0.40 -26.48 5.01
CA LEU A 81 1.03 -25.46 4.17
C LEU A 81 1.84 -24.42 4.96
N ARG A 82 1.65 -24.33 6.28
CA ARG A 82 2.29 -23.30 7.13
C ARG A 82 3.81 -23.26 7.01
N GLU A 83 4.47 -24.41 6.91
CA GLU A 83 5.94 -24.44 6.79
C GLU A 83 6.40 -23.78 5.48
N THR A 84 5.78 -24.14 4.36
CA THR A 84 6.11 -23.57 3.05
C THR A 84 5.92 -22.07 3.03
N PHE A 85 4.80 -21.57 3.57
CA PHE A 85 4.54 -20.14 3.66
C PHE A 85 5.50 -19.43 4.61
N ARG A 86 5.87 -20.06 5.72
CA ARG A 86 6.88 -19.52 6.63
C ARG A 86 8.22 -19.35 5.94
N GLN A 87 8.66 -20.35 5.17
CA GLN A 87 9.91 -20.26 4.41
C GLN A 87 9.86 -19.15 3.37
N ALA A 88 8.77 -19.05 2.60
CA ALA A 88 8.60 -17.98 1.62
C ALA A 88 8.64 -16.58 2.27
N ALA A 89 8.01 -16.41 3.43
CA ALA A 89 8.04 -15.16 4.17
C ALA A 89 9.44 -14.84 4.72
N ILE A 90 10.16 -15.85 5.24
CA ILE A 90 11.56 -15.69 5.68
C ILE A 90 12.43 -15.21 4.52
N GLU A 91 12.28 -15.83 3.34
CA GLU A 91 13.01 -15.44 2.13
C GLU A 91 12.66 -14.00 1.71
N ALA A 92 11.38 -13.63 1.74
CA ALA A 92 10.94 -12.26 1.44
C ALA A 92 11.60 -11.23 2.37
N VAL A 93 11.60 -11.48 3.68
CA VAL A 93 12.24 -10.60 4.67
C VAL A 93 13.75 -10.51 4.48
N GLN A 94 14.42 -11.62 4.14
CA GLN A 94 15.85 -11.61 3.81
C GLN A 94 16.12 -10.78 2.55
N ASN A 95 15.27 -10.88 1.53
CA ASN A 95 15.38 -10.09 0.31
C ASN A 95 15.16 -8.60 0.58
N TRP A 96 14.21 -8.23 1.44
CA TRP A 96 14.01 -6.85 1.87
C TRP A 96 15.20 -6.30 2.64
N ASN A 97 15.73 -7.06 3.62
CA ASN A 97 16.96 -6.71 4.33
C ASN A 97 18.13 -6.43 3.38
N ARG A 98 18.30 -7.28 2.35
CA ARG A 98 19.34 -7.09 1.32
C ARG A 98 19.09 -5.83 0.49
N ALA A 99 17.85 -5.61 0.03
CA ALA A 99 17.49 -4.47 -0.80
C ALA A 99 17.66 -3.12 -0.07
N LEU A 100 17.42 -3.11 1.25
CA LEU A 100 17.56 -1.94 2.11
C LEU A 100 18.97 -1.79 2.72
N GLY A 101 19.92 -2.68 2.38
CA GLY A 101 21.27 -2.63 2.94
C GLY A 101 21.32 -2.80 4.46
N ASN A 102 20.37 -3.56 5.04
CA ASN A 102 20.15 -3.72 6.48
C ASN A 102 19.91 -2.41 7.25
N ASN A 103 19.43 -1.35 6.59
CA ASN A 103 19.10 -0.09 7.23
C ASN A 103 17.76 0.47 6.71
N PRO A 104 16.63 0.24 7.39
CA PRO A 104 16.53 -0.39 8.72
C PRO A 104 16.63 -1.92 8.65
N ARG A 105 17.06 -2.55 9.76
CA ARG A 105 17.13 -4.01 9.86
C ARG A 105 15.74 -4.59 10.15
N MET A 106 15.30 -5.54 9.36
CA MET A 106 14.07 -6.27 9.60
C MET A 106 14.34 -7.53 10.42
N GLU A 107 13.66 -7.66 11.56
CA GLU A 107 13.81 -8.77 12.50
C GLU A 107 12.46 -9.42 12.78
N TRP A 108 12.43 -10.75 12.87
CA TRP A 108 11.21 -11.48 13.23
C TRP A 108 10.90 -11.34 14.71
N THR A 109 9.63 -11.14 15.04
CA THR A 109 9.09 -11.22 16.40
C THR A 109 8.01 -12.30 16.47
N TYR A 110 7.90 -12.95 17.63
CA TYR A 110 6.78 -13.83 17.96
C TYR A 110 5.63 -13.11 18.67
N ASP A 111 5.88 -11.88 19.14
CA ASP A 111 4.88 -11.02 19.78
C ASP A 111 4.27 -10.10 18.74
N GLU A 112 3.00 -10.36 18.39
CA GLU A 112 2.21 -9.55 17.46
C GLU A 112 2.06 -8.10 17.92
N ARG A 113 1.96 -7.86 19.24
CA ARG A 113 1.77 -6.50 19.78
C ARG A 113 3.02 -5.65 19.71
N ALA A 114 4.17 -6.29 19.63
CA ALA A 114 5.47 -5.65 19.48
C ALA A 114 5.90 -5.53 18.02
N ALA A 115 5.07 -5.95 17.06
CA ALA A 115 5.37 -5.90 15.64
C ALA A 115 5.08 -4.51 15.05
N ASP A 116 6.01 -4.02 14.25
CA ASP A 116 5.85 -2.80 13.46
C ASP A 116 5.17 -3.10 12.11
N VAL A 117 5.36 -4.33 11.60
CA VAL A 117 4.76 -4.83 10.35
C VAL A 117 4.18 -6.22 10.56
N GLN A 118 2.95 -6.42 10.08
CA GLN A 118 2.27 -7.72 10.07
C GLN A 118 2.10 -8.24 8.65
N ILE A 119 2.57 -9.46 8.40
CA ILE A 119 2.30 -10.20 7.16
C ILE A 119 1.00 -10.99 7.39
N VAL A 120 -0.02 -10.66 6.60
CA VAL A 120 -1.32 -11.32 6.59
C VAL A 120 -1.51 -12.06 5.28
N PHE A 121 -2.22 -13.19 5.33
CA PHE A 121 -2.55 -13.99 4.15
C PHE A 121 -4.06 -13.93 3.96
N GLU A 122 -4.48 -13.53 2.77
CA GLU A 122 -5.88 -13.40 2.39
C GLU A 122 -6.53 -14.79 2.38
N GLU A 123 -7.69 -14.92 3.05
CA GLU A 123 -8.58 -16.07 2.86
C GLU A 123 -9.38 -15.79 1.59
N ASP A 124 -9.36 -16.71 0.63
CA ASP A 124 -10.39 -16.75 -0.41
C ASP A 124 -11.74 -16.92 0.30
N VAL A 125 -12.47 -15.81 0.49
CA VAL A 125 -13.86 -15.84 0.96
C VAL A 125 -14.65 -16.53 -0.14
N ALA A 126 -15.12 -17.75 0.11
CA ALA A 126 -15.95 -18.47 -0.83
C ALA A 126 -17.14 -17.59 -1.24
N GLU A 127 -17.11 -17.09 -2.47
CA GLU A 127 -18.26 -16.43 -3.09
C GLU A 127 -19.35 -17.50 -3.22
N ILE A 128 -20.39 -17.40 -2.40
CA ILE A 128 -21.58 -18.22 -2.55
C ILE A 128 -22.34 -17.69 -3.77
N THR A 129 -22.04 -18.22 -4.95
CA THR A 129 -22.89 -18.10 -6.15
C THR A 129 -24.03 -19.10 -6.13
#